data_AF-A0A2B4VLK7-F1
#
_entry.id   AF-A0A2B4VLK7-F1
#
_cell.length_a   1.000
_cell.length_b   1.000
_cell.length_c   1.000
_cell.angle_alpha   90.00
_cell.angle_beta   90.00
_cell.angle_gamma   90.00
#
_symmetry.space_group_name_H-M   'P 1'
#
loop_
_entity.id
_entity.type
_entity.pdbx_description
1 polymer ?
#
loop_
_entity_poly.entity_id
_entity_poly.type
_entity_poly.pdbx_seq_one_letter_code
_entity_poly.pdbx_strand_id
1 'polypeptide(L)'
;MIGIDINSLPYVPTVTPAMLPYIRTRIGLTRQELAARIGINLDEFYEYEKGSKLFSPNVHSRLLTVLSEKGVSQIEMDVYKKLTGGIN
;
A
#
# COMPACT_ATOMS: atom_id res chain seq x y z
N MET A 1 -9.43 4.37 33.46
CA MET A 1 -9.23 3.72 32.14
C MET A 1 -10.12 4.41 31.15
N ILE A 2 -9.57 5.07 30.15
CA ILE A 2 -10.36 5.73 29.10
C ILE A 2 -10.76 4.62 28.13
N GLY A 3 -12.04 4.27 28.08
CA GLY A 3 -12.58 3.25 27.19
C GLY A 3 -12.58 3.76 25.76
N ILE A 4 -11.43 3.67 25.09
CA ILE A 4 -11.35 3.93 23.65
C ILE A 4 -11.97 2.72 22.97
N ASP A 5 -13.10 2.93 22.28
CA ASP A 5 -13.66 1.92 21.40
C ASP A 5 -12.71 1.76 20.20
N ILE A 6 -11.89 0.72 20.26
CA ILE A 6 -10.91 0.39 19.23
C ILE A 6 -11.54 0.12 17.85
N ASN A 7 -12.84 -0.22 17.79
CA ASN A 7 -13.56 -0.44 16.52
C ASN A 7 -14.04 0.88 15.89
N SER A 8 -14.04 1.98 16.65
CA SER A 8 -14.40 3.32 16.18
C SER A 8 -13.21 4.12 15.62
N LEU A 9 -11.99 3.58 15.73
CA LEU A 9 -10.80 4.22 15.17
C LEU A 9 -10.85 4.09 13.64
N PRO A 10 -10.77 5.20 12.89
CA PRO A 10 -10.75 5.12 11.44
C PRO A 10 -9.53 4.31 11.00
N TYR A 11 -9.76 3.19 10.31
CA TYR A 11 -8.68 2.48 9.64
C TYR A 11 -8.16 3.37 8.51
N VAL A 12 -7.03 4.03 8.76
CA VAL A 12 -6.33 4.81 7.76
C VAL A 12 -5.28 3.88 7.14
N PRO A 13 -5.48 3.37 5.91
CA PRO A 13 -4.49 2.54 5.28
C PRO A 13 -3.17 3.31 5.18
N THR A 14 -2.10 2.69 5.69
CA THR A 14 -0.74 3.24 5.66
C THR A 14 -0.27 3.43 4.23
N VAL A 15 -0.70 2.54 3.34
CA VAL A 15 -0.37 2.57 1.92
C VAL A 15 -1.65 2.50 1.08
N THR A 16 -1.77 3.39 0.11
CA THR A 16 -2.88 3.40 -0.85
C THR A 16 -2.43 2.85 -2.21
N PRO A 17 -3.36 2.36 -3.05
CA PRO A 17 -3.06 1.86 -4.40
C PRO A 17 -2.31 2.86 -5.30
N ALA A 18 -2.63 4.16 -5.17
CA ALA A 18 -1.96 5.22 -5.90
C ALA A 18 -0.45 5.32 -5.59
N MET A 19 0.01 4.78 -4.46
CA MET A 19 1.43 4.78 -4.08
C MET A 19 2.24 3.66 -4.75
N LEU A 20 1.59 2.66 -5.36
CA LEU A 20 2.27 1.50 -5.98
C LEU A 20 3.33 1.87 -7.02
N PRO A 21 3.15 2.87 -7.91
CA PRO A 21 4.18 3.25 -8.87
C PRO A 21 5.47 3.73 -8.20
N TYR A 22 5.36 4.49 -7.11
CA TYR A 22 6.50 4.99 -6.33
C TYR A 22 7.18 3.85 -5.58
N ILE A 23 6.37 3.01 -4.92
CA ILE A 23 6.84 1.84 -4.19
C ILE A 23 7.64 0.91 -5.09
N ARG A 24 7.08 0.47 -6.22
CA ARG A 24 7.75 -0.49 -7.11
C ARG A 24 9.06 0.08 -7.66
N THR A 25 9.07 1.38 -7.98
CA THR A 25 10.26 2.07 -8.49
C THR A 25 11.33 2.14 -7.41
N ARG A 26 10.94 2.43 -6.16
CA ARG A 26 11.86 2.49 -5.01
C ARG A 26 12.52 1.14 -4.70
N ILE A 27 11.76 0.05 -4.77
CA ILE A 27 12.25 -1.30 -4.45
C ILE A 27 12.78 -2.06 -5.68
N GLY A 28 12.80 -1.42 -6.84
CA GLY A 28 13.36 -1.95 -8.09
C GLY A 28 12.57 -3.13 -8.68
N LEU A 29 11.25 -3.17 -8.49
CA LEU A 29 10.39 -4.23 -9.02
C LEU A 29 9.52 -3.75 -10.18
N THR A 30 9.32 -4.62 -11.15
CA THR A 30 8.29 -4.50 -12.18
C THR A 30 6.90 -4.75 -11.60
N ARG A 31 5.85 -4.39 -12.36
CA ARG A 31 4.46 -4.68 -11.98
C ARG A 31 4.22 -6.17 -11.77
N GLN A 32 4.75 -6.99 -12.68
CA GLN A 32 4.57 -8.44 -12.64
C GLN A 32 5.24 -9.05 -11.40
N GLU A 33 6.44 -8.61 -11.06
CA GLU A 33 7.15 -9.11 -9.88
C GLU A 33 6.46 -8.70 -8.58
N LEU A 34 6.00 -7.45 -8.47
CA LEU A 34 5.30 -7.00 -7.27
C LEU A 34 3.92 -7.66 -7.14
N ALA A 35 3.17 -7.80 -8.25
CA ALA A 35 1.89 -8.53 -8.28
C ALA A 35 2.06 -9.98 -7.81
N ALA A 36 3.08 -10.68 -8.31
CA ALA A 36 3.39 -12.04 -7.89
C ALA A 36 3.72 -12.13 -6.39
N ARG A 37 4.48 -11.18 -5.85
CA ARG A 37 4.83 -11.14 -4.42
C ARG A 37 3.63 -10.89 -3.51
N ILE A 38 2.70 -10.03 -3.92
CA ILE A 38 1.47 -9.78 -3.13
C ILE A 38 0.34 -10.78 -3.47
N GLY A 39 0.59 -11.70 -4.40
CA GLY A 39 -0.27 -12.82 -4.76
C GLY A 39 -1.55 -12.40 -5.48
N ILE A 40 -1.44 -11.47 -6.42
CA ILE A 40 -2.51 -11.05 -7.34
C ILE A 40 -2.05 -11.19 -8.79
N ASN A 41 -2.99 -11.18 -9.72
CA ASN A 41 -2.67 -11.15 -11.14
C ASN A 41 -2.29 -9.72 -11.61
N LEU A 42 -1.71 -9.63 -12.81
CA LEU A 42 -1.21 -8.37 -13.35
C LEU A 42 -2.34 -7.38 -13.64
N ASP A 43 -3.50 -7.84 -14.12
CA ASP A 43 -4.64 -6.97 -14.44
C ASP A 43 -5.20 -6.29 -13.18
N GLU A 44 -5.32 -7.04 -12.08
CA GLU A 44 -5.72 -6.49 -10.78
C GLU A 44 -4.71 -5.46 -10.27
N PHE A 45 -3.41 -5.69 -10.48
CA PHE A 45 -2.37 -4.73 -10.15
C PHE A 45 -2.51 -3.42 -10.95
N TYR A 46 -2.85 -3.50 -12.24
CA TYR A 46 -3.11 -2.32 -13.07
C TYR A 46 -4.31 -1.51 -12.56
N GLU A 47 -5.39 -2.17 -12.14
CA GLU A 47 -6.55 -1.47 -11.57
C GLU A 47 -6.24 -0.79 -10.23
N TYR A 48 -5.33 -1.37 -9.44
CA TYR A 48 -4.81 -0.70 -8.26
C TYR A 48 -4.00 0.56 -8.60
N GLU A 49 -3.05 0.49 -9.52
CA GLU A 49 -2.24 1.67 -9.90
C GLU A 49 -3.09 2.81 -10.48
N LYS A 50 -4.20 2.50 -11.17
CA LYS A 50 -5.14 3.50 -11.69
C LYS A 50 -5.97 4.17 -10.60
N GLY A 51 -5.99 3.62 -9.38
CA GLY A 51 -6.84 4.11 -8.28
C GLY A 51 -8.31 3.67 -8.40
N SER A 52 -8.64 2.72 -9.28
CA SER A 52 -10.01 2.21 -9.48
C SER A 52 -10.53 1.38 -8.31
N LYS A 53 -9.63 0.85 -7.45
CA LYS A 53 -9.95 -0.13 -6.41
C LYS A 53 -9.11 0.10 -5.15
N LEU A 54 -9.69 -0.13 -3.97
CA LEU A 54 -8.96 -0.17 -2.69
C LEU A 54 -8.36 -1.54 -2.42
N PHE A 55 -7.22 -1.59 -1.73
CA PHE A 55 -6.62 -2.86 -1.33
C PHE A 55 -7.57 -3.70 -0.49
N SER A 56 -7.64 -5.00 -0.77
CA SER A 56 -8.18 -5.93 0.21
C SER A 56 -7.21 -6.04 1.41
N PRO A 57 -7.69 -6.40 2.62
CA PRO A 57 -6.84 -6.56 3.79
C PRO A 57 -5.65 -7.52 3.55
N ASN A 58 -5.87 -8.60 2.81
CA ASN A 58 -4.84 -9.58 2.48
C ASN A 58 -3.74 -8.99 1.57
N VAL A 59 -4.13 -8.25 0.54
CA VAL A 59 -3.19 -7.60 -0.38
C VAL A 59 -2.39 -6.53 0.38
N HIS A 60 -3.06 -5.73 1.20
CA HIS A 60 -2.41 -4.71 2.02
C HIS A 60 -1.39 -5.32 2.98
N SER A 61 -1.75 -6.40 3.70
CA SER A 61 -0.84 -7.10 4.62
C SER A 61 0.40 -7.64 3.90
N ARG A 62 0.22 -8.31 2.75
CA ARG A 62 1.35 -8.84 1.97
C ARG A 62 2.24 -7.72 1.42
N LEU A 63 1.65 -6.61 0.99
CA LEU A 63 2.40 -5.43 0.55
C LEU A 63 3.27 -4.88 1.69
N LEU A 64 2.72 -4.74 2.91
CA LEU A 64 3.50 -4.30 4.07
C LEU A 64 4.66 -5.25 4.39
N THR A 65 4.48 -6.57 4.27
CA THR A 65 5.56 -7.54 4.41
C THR A 65 6.68 -7.29 3.40
N VAL A 66 6.34 -7.13 2.11
CA VAL A 66 7.33 -6.84 1.06
C VAL A 66 8.06 -5.52 1.31
N LEU A 67 7.35 -4.50 1.79
CA LEU A 67 7.94 -3.20 2.12
C LEU A 67 8.92 -3.31 3.30
N SER A 68 8.54 -4.05 4.34
CA SER A 68 9.40 -4.32 5.50
C SER A 68 10.66 -5.09 5.10
N GLU A 69 10.52 -6.16 4.28
CA GLU A 69 11.65 -6.92 3.74
C GLU A 69 12.62 -6.07 2.92
N LYS A 70 12.10 -5.06 2.21
CA LYS A 70 12.87 -4.14 1.36
C LYS A 70 13.38 -2.92 2.12
N GLY A 71 13.13 -2.81 3.42
CA GLY A 71 13.60 -1.71 4.26
C GLY A 71 12.95 -0.36 3.94
N VAL A 72 11.72 -0.35 3.42
CA VAL A 72 10.97 0.89 3.20
C VAL A 72 10.45 1.39 4.53
N SER A 73 10.88 2.59 4.92
CA SER A 73 10.55 3.21 6.20
C SER A 73 9.15 3.84 6.21
N GLN A 74 8.62 4.08 7.41
CA GLN A 74 7.36 4.82 7.58
C GLN A 74 7.44 6.23 6.97
N ILE A 75 8.60 6.89 7.09
CA ILE A 75 8.82 8.23 6.54
C ILE A 75 8.70 8.22 5.01
N GLU A 76 9.28 7.21 4.34
CA GLU A 76 9.14 7.06 2.88
C GLU A 76 7.68 6.86 2.47
N MET A 77 6.93 6.02 3.21
CA MET A 77 5.50 5.83 2.96
C MET A 77 4.69 7.11 3.15
N ASP A 78 4.97 7.89 4.18
CA ASP A 78 4.30 9.17 4.43
C ASP A 78 4.58 10.19 3.31
N VAL A 79 5.81 10.21 2.77
CA VAL A 79 6.17 11.03 1.62
C VAL A 79 5.38 10.62 0.38
N TYR A 80 5.32 9.32 0.05
CA TYR A 80 4.56 8.85 -1.11
C TYR A 80 3.07 9.18 -0.98
N LYS A 81 2.50 9.02 0.23
CA LYS A 81 1.10 9.37 0.50
C LYS A 81 0.80 10.85 0.21
N LYS A 82 1.70 11.75 0.60
CA LYS A 82 1.59 13.20 0.29
C LYS A 82 1.67 13.47 -1.22
N LEU A 83 2.59 12.80 -1.92
CA LEU A 83 2.75 12.95 -3.38
C LEU A 83 1.52 12.48 -4.15
N THR A 84 0.83 11.45 -3.65
CA THR A 84 -0.37 10.90 -4.28
C THR A 84 -1.66 11.62 -3.87
N GLY A 85 -1.57 12.74 -3.14
CA GLY A 85 -2.73 13.50 -2.72
C GLY A 85 -3.63 12.75 -1.74
N GLY A 86 -3.03 11.95 -0.83
CA GLY A 86 -3.76 11.26 0.23
C GLY A 86 -4.65 12.25 0.97
N ILE A 87 -5.95 12.19 0.67
CA ILE A 87 -6.97 13.08 1.21
C ILE A 87 -6.93 12.93 2.74
N ASN A 88 -6.82 14.05 3.45
CA ASN A 88 -7.00 14.13 4.90
C ASN A 88 -8.40 13.66 5.29
#